data_AF-A0A4R1R3A0-F1
#
_entry.id   AF-A0A4R1R3A0-F1
#
_cell.length_a   1.000
_cell.length_b   1.000
_cell.length_c   1.000
_cell.angle_alpha   90.00
_cell.angle_beta   90.00
_cell.angle_gamma   90.00
#
_symmetry.space_group_name_H-M   'P 1'
#
loop_
_entity.id
_entity.type
_entity.pdbx_description
1 polymer ?
#
loop_
_entity_poly.entity_id
_entity_poly.type
_entity_poly.pdbx_seq_one_letter_code
_entity_poly.pdbx_strand_id
1 'polypeptide(L)'
;MYTYFNREQTIREEFKISKIIKVTPNDNYTLLIEFEYGNQVLFNMERMVKTLPYCALSNLELFREVRMEEKAIYWDTDKPTLIPLRFTVDNILFTIRDYTD
;
A
#
# COMPACT_ATOMS: atom_id res chain seq x y z
N MET A 1 -25.28 -19.03 4.21
CA MET A 1 -25.22 -18.87 2.74
C MET A 1 -23.85 -18.28 2.44
N TYR A 2 -22.83 -19.13 2.29
CA TYR A 2 -21.46 -18.70 2.08
C TYR A 2 -21.22 -18.62 0.57
N THR A 3 -21.04 -17.42 0.05
CA THR A 3 -20.72 -17.20 -1.35
C THR A 3 -19.29 -17.68 -1.60
N TYR A 4 -19.17 -18.77 -2.34
CA TYR A 4 -17.93 -19.22 -2.95
C TYR A 4 -17.37 -18.08 -3.82
N PHE A 5 -16.31 -17.43 -3.34
CA PHE A 5 -15.60 -16.40 -4.08
C PHE A 5 -14.77 -17.09 -5.17
N ASN A 6 -15.32 -17.13 -6.38
CA ASN A 6 -14.71 -17.78 -7.54
C ASN A 6 -13.33 -17.18 -7.84
N ARG A 7 -12.32 -18.04 -8.03
CA ARG A 7 -10.97 -17.69 -8.52
C ARG A 7 -10.98 -16.87 -9.81
N GLU A 8 -12.06 -16.91 -10.58
CA GLU A 8 -12.22 -16.13 -11.83
C GLU A 8 -12.56 -14.65 -11.60
N GLN A 9 -13.15 -14.28 -10.44
CA GLN A 9 -13.34 -12.86 -10.08
C GLN A 9 -12.03 -12.22 -9.62
N THR A 10 -11.17 -12.98 -8.92
CA THR A 10 -9.82 -12.55 -8.56
C THR A 10 -9.01 -12.13 -9.79
N ILE A 11 -9.07 -12.89 -10.89
CA ILE A 11 -8.31 -12.57 -12.12
C ILE A 11 -8.83 -11.27 -12.78
N ARG A 12 -10.13 -10.94 -12.66
CA ARG A 12 -10.69 -9.71 -13.24
C ARG A 12 -10.47 -8.47 -12.36
N GLU A 13 -10.42 -8.63 -11.04
CA GLU A 13 -10.11 -7.53 -10.11
C GLU A 13 -8.61 -7.20 -10.09
N GLU A 14 -7.73 -8.19 -10.18
CA GLU A 14 -6.26 -8.01 -10.19
C GLU A 14 -5.82 -7.15 -11.40
N PHE A 15 -6.51 -7.27 -12.53
CA PHE A 15 -6.24 -6.44 -13.73
C PHE A 15 -6.69 -4.97 -13.58
N LYS A 16 -7.63 -4.64 -12.68
CA LYS A 16 -8.07 -3.25 -12.49
C LYS A 16 -7.20 -2.47 -11.52
N ILE A 17 -6.53 -3.17 -10.60
CA ILE A 17 -5.58 -2.60 -9.65
C ILE A 17 -4.18 -2.61 -10.29
N SER A 18 -4.09 -2.18 -11.56
CA SER A 18 -2.82 -2.19 -12.31
C SER A 18 -2.03 -0.90 -12.12
N LYS A 19 -2.73 0.20 -11.80
CA LYS A 19 -2.17 1.54 -11.79
C LYS A 19 -2.70 2.34 -10.61
N ILE A 20 -1.77 2.93 -9.86
CA ILE A 20 -2.07 3.88 -8.79
C ILE A 20 -2.35 5.23 -9.45
N ILE A 21 -3.53 5.79 -9.17
CA ILE A 21 -3.97 7.10 -9.67
C ILE A 21 -3.73 8.16 -8.61
N LYS A 22 -3.92 7.81 -7.34
CA LYS A 22 -3.75 8.74 -6.23
C LYS A 22 -3.38 8.02 -4.94
N VAL A 23 -2.57 8.67 -4.12
CA VAL A 23 -2.23 8.23 -2.77
C VAL A 23 -2.50 9.37 -1.83
N THR A 24 -3.32 9.13 -0.82
CA THR A 24 -3.62 10.11 0.23
C THR A 24 -3.12 9.57 1.58
N PRO A 25 -2.05 10.13 2.15
CA PRO A 25 -1.63 9.81 3.51
C PRO A 25 -2.59 10.44 4.53
N ASN A 26 -3.00 9.64 5.51
CA ASN A 26 -3.76 10.07 6.68
C ASN A 26 -2.86 10.15 7.92
N ASP A 27 -3.27 10.94 8.90
CA ASP A 27 -2.53 11.16 10.16
C ASP A 27 -2.46 9.91 11.06
N ASN A 28 -3.23 8.86 10.75
CA ASN A 28 -3.22 7.57 11.46
C ASN A 28 -2.24 6.55 10.87
N TYR A 29 -1.22 6.97 10.12
CA TYR A 29 -0.30 6.06 9.39
C TYR A 29 -1.02 5.10 8.43
N THR A 30 -2.14 5.55 7.87
CA THR A 30 -2.88 4.83 6.84
C THR A 30 -2.73 5.55 5.51
N LEU A 31 -2.66 4.80 4.42
CA LEU A 31 -2.63 5.33 3.06
C LEU A 31 -3.89 4.91 2.35
N LEU A 32 -4.65 5.88 1.88
CA LEU A 32 -5.72 5.63 0.93
C LEU A 32 -5.12 5.63 -0.47
N ILE A 33 -5.04 4.45 -1.07
CA ILE A 33 -4.49 4.25 -2.41
C ILE A 33 -5.66 4.06 -3.36
N GLU A 34 -5.83 5.01 -4.27
CA GLU A 34 -6.85 4.99 -5.30
C GLU A 34 -6.21 4.49 -6.60
N PHE A 35 -6.81 3.45 -7.16
CA PHE A 35 -6.37 2.80 -8.38
C PHE A 35 -7.29 3.17 -9.54
N GLU A 36 -6.86 2.79 -10.74
CA GLU A 36 -7.67 2.92 -11.94
C GLU A 36 -9.03 2.21 -11.78
N TYR A 37 -10.05 2.74 -12.46
CA TYR A 37 -11.43 2.25 -12.41
C TYR A 37 -12.17 2.42 -11.07
N GLY A 38 -11.67 3.29 -10.18
CA GLY A 38 -12.36 3.64 -8.93
C GLY A 38 -12.18 2.62 -7.80
N ASN A 39 -11.22 1.70 -7.93
CA ASN A 39 -10.86 0.80 -6.84
C ASN A 39 -10.02 1.57 -5.81
N GLN A 40 -10.27 1.36 -4.52
CA GLN A 40 -9.51 2.01 -3.45
C GLN A 40 -9.11 0.98 -2.42
N VAL A 41 -7.89 1.09 -1.90
CA VAL A 41 -7.39 0.25 -0.81
C VAL A 41 -6.92 1.15 0.31
N LEU A 42 -7.37 0.83 1.53
CA LEU A 42 -6.85 1.45 2.74
C LEU A 42 -5.69 0.60 3.26
N PHE A 43 -4.47 1.06 3.06
CA PHE A 43 -3.27 0.38 3.50
C PHE A 43 -2.84 0.88 4.88
N ASN A 44 -2.98 0.03 5.89
CA ASN A 44 -2.60 0.37 7.26
C ASN A 44 -1.13 0.04 7.50
N MET A 45 -0.31 1.07 7.67
CA MET A 45 1.11 0.93 7.94
C MET A 45 1.46 1.08 9.41
N GLU A 46 0.51 1.29 10.32
CA GLU A 46 0.78 1.56 11.74
C GLU A 46 1.62 0.45 12.40
N ARG A 47 1.39 -0.81 12.04
CA ARG A 47 2.24 -1.93 12.52
C ARG A 47 3.59 -1.97 11.82
N MET A 48 3.63 -1.62 10.53
CA MET A 48 4.87 -1.66 9.73
C MET A 48 5.82 -0.54 10.15
N VAL A 49 5.34 0.68 10.39
CA VAL A 49 6.18 1.79 10.87
C VAL A 49 6.79 1.53 12.25
N LYS A 50 6.33 0.51 12.99
CA LYS A 50 6.94 0.05 14.25
C LYS A 50 8.05 -0.99 14.03
N THR A 51 8.21 -1.51 12.82
CA THR A 51 9.23 -2.51 12.45
C THR A 51 10.33 -1.88 11.61
N LEU A 52 11.55 -2.43 11.68
CA LEU A 52 12.62 -2.06 10.76
C LEU A 52 12.35 -2.70 9.39
N PRO A 53 12.62 -2.00 8.27
CA PRO A 53 13.26 -0.69 8.13
C PRO A 53 12.30 0.53 8.20
N TYR A 54 10.99 0.31 8.32
CA TYR A 54 9.97 1.36 8.20
C TYR A 54 9.85 2.29 9.41
N CYS A 55 10.63 2.09 10.48
CA CYS A 55 10.70 2.98 11.63
C CYS A 55 10.96 4.45 11.27
N ALA A 56 11.63 4.73 10.16
CA ALA A 56 11.80 6.09 9.65
C ALA A 56 10.46 6.78 9.31
N LEU A 57 9.45 6.02 8.87
CA LEU A 57 8.09 6.51 8.57
C LEU A 57 7.24 6.76 9.82
N SER A 58 7.78 6.51 11.02
CA SER A 58 7.15 6.91 12.28
C SER A 58 7.10 8.44 12.43
N ASN A 59 7.90 9.19 11.66
CA ASN A 59 7.67 10.64 11.54
C ASN A 59 6.55 10.90 10.52
N LEU A 60 5.45 11.50 10.97
CA LEU A 60 4.33 11.89 10.12
C LEU A 60 4.73 12.82 8.98
N GLU A 61 5.72 13.70 9.19
CA GLU A 61 6.22 14.57 8.13
C GLU A 61 6.79 13.75 6.97
N LEU A 62 7.65 12.77 7.28
CA LEU A 62 8.20 11.85 6.29
C LEU A 62 7.11 10.98 5.67
N PHE A 63 6.18 10.47 6.47
CA PHE A 63 5.06 9.65 5.97
C PHE A 63 4.21 10.41 4.94
N ARG A 64 3.98 11.71 5.16
CA ARG A 64 3.22 12.58 4.25
C ARG A 64 3.97 12.90 2.96
N GLU A 65 5.29 12.81 2.94
CA GLU A 65 6.12 12.92 1.73
C GLU A 65 6.13 11.63 0.89
N VAL A 66 5.04 10.85 0.94
CA VAL A 66 4.86 9.69 0.08
C VAL A 66 4.86 10.11 -1.38
N ARG A 67 5.70 9.44 -2.17
CA ARG A 67 5.72 9.55 -3.63
C ARG A 67 5.02 8.33 -4.22
N MET A 68 4.35 8.54 -5.34
CA MET A 68 3.70 7.47 -6.08
C MET A 68 4.26 7.40 -7.50
N GLU A 69 4.41 6.18 -7.98
CA GLU A 69 4.64 5.81 -9.36
C GLU A 69 3.40 5.09 -9.91
N GLU A 70 3.46 4.68 -11.17
CA GLU A 70 2.39 3.93 -11.80
C GLU A 70 2.01 2.66 -11.03
N LYS A 71 2.99 1.93 -10.47
CA LYS A 71 2.76 0.62 -9.82
C LYS A 71 3.41 0.48 -8.45
N ALA A 72 3.84 1.58 -7.85
CA ALA A 72 4.49 1.56 -6.56
C ALA A 72 4.33 2.88 -5.84
N ILE A 73 4.46 2.84 -4.52
CA ILE A 73 4.66 4.00 -3.69
C ILE A 73 6.04 3.90 -3.04
N TYR A 74 6.68 5.03 -2.81
CA TYR A 74 7.98 5.08 -2.17
C TYR A 74 8.15 6.36 -1.36
N TRP A 75 9.11 6.34 -0.44
CA TRP A 75 9.50 7.51 0.32
C TRP A 75 10.96 7.83 0.04
N ASP A 76 11.20 9.10 -0.30
CA ASP A 76 12.55 9.65 -0.41
C ASP A 76 13.01 10.00 1.00
N THR A 77 13.75 9.09 1.63
CA THR A 77 14.34 9.35 2.94
C THR A 77 15.79 9.76 2.73
N ASP A 78 16.14 10.96 3.21
CA ASP A 78 17.53 11.45 3.22
C ASP A 78 18.45 10.54 4.06
N LYS A 79 17.87 9.77 4.99
CA LYS A 79 18.60 8.73 5.71
C LYS A 79 18.89 7.55 4.79
N PRO A 80 20.16 7.10 4.67
CA PRO A 80 20.51 5.90 3.93
C PRO A 80 19.97 4.68 4.68
N THR A 81 18.71 4.32 4.40
CA THR A 81 18.16 3.04 4.86
C THR A 81 18.74 1.94 3.99
N LEU A 82 19.22 0.86 4.61
CA LEU A 82 19.79 -0.29 3.91
C LEU A 82 18.80 -0.92 2.89
N ILE A 83 17.50 -0.65 3.09
CA ILE A 83 16.40 -1.12 2.27
C ILE A 83 15.61 0.12 1.80
N PRO A 84 15.31 0.25 0.51
CA PRO A 84 14.46 1.33 0.00
C PRO A 84 13.03 1.14 0.52
N LEU A 85 12.45 2.22 1.06
CA LEU A 85 11.07 2.25 1.54
C LEU A 85 10.11 2.31 0.35
N ARG A 86 9.94 1.18 -0.35
CA ARG A 86 9.12 1.05 -1.56
C ARG A 86 8.10 -0.09 -1.41
N PHE A 87 6.85 0.20 -1.72
CA PHE A 87 5.76 -0.77 -1.78
C PHE A 87 5.19 -0.81 -3.19
N THR A 88 5.28 -1.97 -3.83
CA THR A 88 4.59 -2.22 -5.09
C THR A 88 3.12 -2.53 -4.83
N VAL A 89 2.30 -2.38 -5.86
CA VAL A 89 0.89 -2.80 -5.80
C VAL A 89 0.78 -4.25 -5.34
N ASP A 90 1.65 -5.13 -5.84
CA ASP A 90 1.68 -6.55 -5.44
C ASP A 90 1.90 -6.72 -3.93
N ASN A 91 2.86 -6.01 -3.34
CA ASN A 91 3.10 -6.05 -1.88
C ASN A 91 1.88 -5.58 -1.09
N ILE A 92 1.21 -4.51 -1.56
CA ILE A 92 0.01 -3.97 -0.92
C ILE A 92 -1.13 -5.00 -0.99
N LEU A 93 -1.37 -5.57 -2.17
CA LEU A 93 -2.39 -6.60 -2.42
C LEU A 93 -2.12 -7.89 -1.64
N PHE A 94 -0.86 -8.31 -1.56
CA PHE A 94 -0.46 -9.46 -0.77
C PHE A 94 -0.73 -9.24 0.71
N THR A 95 -0.34 -8.08 1.24
CA THR A 95 -0.54 -7.72 2.64
C THR A 95 -2.03 -7.74 3.01
N ILE A 96 -2.90 -7.16 2.19
CA ILE A 96 -4.35 -7.16 2.49
C ILE A 96 -4.98 -8.55 2.39
N ARG A 97 -4.45 -9.45 1.54
CA ARG A 97 -4.94 -10.83 1.42
C ARG A 97 -4.57 -11.67 2.64
N ASP A 98 -3.37 -11.49 3.18
CA ASP A 98 -2.82 -12.26 4.31
C ASP A 98 -3.53 -11.98 5.65
N TYR A 99 -4.23 -10.85 5.80
CA TYR A 99 -5.05 -10.56 7.00
C TYR A 99 -6.36 -11.37 7.09
N THR A 100 -6.59 -12.32 6.19
CA THR A 100 -7.84 -13.11 6.07
C THR A 100 -7.64 -14.61 6.29
N ASP A 101 -6.63 -15.01 7.07
CA ASP A 101 -6.49 -16.38 7.61
C ASP A 101 -6.80 -16.42 9.12
#